data_AF-A0A8X6X746-F1
#
_entry.id   AF-A0A8X6X746-F1
#
_cell.length_a   1.000
_cell.length_b   1.000
_cell.length_c   1.000
_cell.angle_alpha   90.00
_cell.angle_beta   90.00
_cell.angle_gamma   90.00
#
_symmetry.space_group_name_H-M   'P 1'
#
loop_
_entity.id
_entity.type
_entity.pdbx_description
1 polymer ?
#
loop_
_entity_poly.entity_id
_entity_poly.type
_entity_poly.pdbx_seq_one_letter_code
_entity_poly.pdbx_strand_id
1 'polypeptide(L)'
;MNVTSLFVNDMCISDLWKLDSLGITDPVETKTKLEIQKETLNHFQKTINVDFSGRYEVALPWDLDNKLLSSNKKLAENRLESTKRKLIARINLRNTKMF
;
A
#
# COMPACT_ATOMS: atom_id res chain seq x y z
N MET A 1 5.68 16.43 -24.06
CA MET A 1 5.14 16.75 -22.73
C MET A 1 4.19 17.91 -22.95
N ASN A 2 2.88 17.66 -23.01
CA ASN A 2 1.90 18.70 -23.34
C ASN A 2 1.47 19.38 -22.04
N VAL A 3 1.87 20.64 -21.87
CA VAL A 3 1.45 21.47 -20.75
C VAL A 3 0.17 22.19 -21.18
N THR A 4 -0.96 21.81 -20.62
CA THR A 4 -2.23 22.53 -20.77
C THR A 4 -2.28 23.64 -19.74
N SER A 5 -2.12 24.89 -20.21
CA SER A 5 -2.29 26.10 -19.38
C SER A 5 -3.74 26.56 -19.44
N LEU A 6 -4.44 26.57 -18.31
CA LEU A 6 -5.80 27.12 -18.20
C LEU A 6 -5.72 28.63 -18.01
N PHE A 7 -6.26 29.40 -18.97
CA PHE A 7 -6.34 30.86 -18.85
C PHE A 7 -7.50 31.21 -17.91
N VAL A 8 -7.18 31.55 -16.67
CA VAL A 8 -8.17 31.88 -15.64
C VAL A 8 -8.60 33.34 -15.82
N ASN A 9 -9.64 33.57 -16.61
CA ASN A 9 -10.39 34.82 -16.56
C ASN A 9 -11.35 34.76 -15.38
N ASP A 10 -11.17 35.62 -14.37
CA ASP A 10 -12.06 35.92 -13.22
C ASP A 10 -13.20 34.93 -12.92
N MET A 11 -12.88 33.64 -12.87
CA MET A 11 -13.84 32.60 -12.56
C MET A 11 -13.97 32.56 -11.04
N CYS A 12 -15.22 32.64 -10.56
CA CYS A 12 -15.50 32.41 -9.16
C CYS A 12 -14.98 31.03 -8.78
N ILE A 13 -14.31 30.90 -7.64
CA ILE A 13 -13.81 29.61 -7.12
C ILE A 13 -14.92 28.53 -7.14
N SER A 14 -16.17 28.93 -6.90
CA SER A 14 -17.33 28.05 -6.97
C SER A 14 -17.54 27.41 -8.35
N ASP A 15 -17.17 28.09 -9.43
CA ASP A 15 -17.27 27.55 -10.80
C ASP A 15 -16.13 26.57 -11.12
N LEU A 16 -14.98 26.69 -10.44
CA LEU A 16 -13.91 25.69 -10.49
C LEU A 16 -14.35 24.37 -9.81
N TRP A 17 -14.99 24.48 -8.64
CA TRP A 17 -15.55 23.32 -7.94
C TRP A 17 -16.71 22.69 -8.70
N LYS A 18 -17.48 23.47 -9.47
CA LYS A 18 -18.48 22.91 -10.39
C LYS A 18 -17.82 22.05 -11.47
N LEU A 19 -16.65 22.44 -11.98
CA LEU A 19 -15.91 21.67 -12.99
C LEU A 19 -15.47 20.29 -12.45
N ASP A 20 -14.95 20.26 -11.22
CA ASP A 20 -14.64 19.02 -10.49
C ASP A 20 -15.90 18.17 -10.25
N SER A 21 -17.03 18.82 -9.94
CA SER A 21 -18.32 18.14 -9.71
C SER A 21 -19.01 17.65 -10.99
N LEU A 22 -18.69 18.25 -12.14
CA LEU A 22 -19.27 17.90 -13.45
C LEU A 22 -18.70 16.59 -14.00
N GLY A 23 -17.74 15.97 -13.31
CA GLY A 23 -17.19 14.67 -13.69
C GLY A 23 -16.56 14.73 -15.08
N ILE A 24 -15.77 15.77 -15.35
CA ILE A 24 -14.88 15.79 -16.52
C ILE A 24 -13.75 14.78 -16.25
N THR A 25 -14.11 13.50 -16.36
CA THR A 25 -13.17 12.39 -16.47
C THR A 25 -12.76 12.28 -17.92
N ASP A 26 -11.46 12.18 -18.18
CA ASP A 26 -10.90 12.04 -19.52
C ASP A 26 -11.58 10.84 -20.24
N PRO A 27 -11.89 10.86 -21.55
CA PRO A 27 -12.50 9.71 -22.24
C PRO A 27 -11.67 8.41 -22.16
N VAL A 28 -10.39 8.53 -21.78
CA VAL A 28 -9.51 7.40 -21.46
C VAL A 28 -9.86 6.74 -20.12
N GLU A 29 -10.49 7.47 -19.19
CA GLU A 29 -10.94 6.99 -17.87
C GLU A 29 -12.29 6.25 -17.94
N THR A 30 -13.05 6.40 -19.03
CA THR A 30 -14.32 5.68 -19.26
C THR A 30 -14.10 4.29 -19.84
N LYS A 31 -13.14 3.51 -19.31
CA LYS A 31 -13.42 2.07 -19.23
C LYS A 31 -14.67 1.95 -18.38
N THR A 32 -15.73 1.37 -18.93
CA THR A 32 -17.03 1.37 -18.24
C THR A 32 -16.84 0.79 -16.83
N LYS A 33 -17.43 1.40 -15.80
CA LYS A 33 -17.30 0.91 -14.41
C LYS A 33 -17.56 -0.60 -14.30
N LEU A 34 -18.41 -1.13 -15.18
CA LEU A 34 -18.69 -2.56 -15.35
C LEU A 34 -17.50 -3.37 -15.87
N GLU A 35 -16.74 -2.88 -16.86
CA GLU A 35 -15.52 -3.55 -17.33
C GLU A 35 -14.45 -3.60 -16.24
N ILE A 36 -14.26 -2.50 -15.51
CA ILE A 36 -13.32 -2.45 -14.38
C ILE A 36 -13.73 -3.45 -13.30
N GLN A 37 -15.02 -3.50 -12.95
CA GLN A 37 -15.55 -4.48 -12.01
C GLN A 37 -15.35 -5.91 -12.51
N LYS A 38 -15.62 -6.17 -13.79
CA LYS A 38 -15.46 -7.49 -14.40
C LYS A 38 -14.00 -7.92 -14.42
N GLU A 39 -13.08 -7.00 -14.74
CA GLU A 39 -11.63 -7.24 -14.72
C GLU A 39 -11.14 -7.53 -13.29
N THR A 40 -11.63 -6.78 -12.31
CA THR A 40 -11.31 -6.99 -10.88
C THR A 40 -11.79 -8.35 -10.39
N LEU A 41 -13.03 -8.73 -10.72
CA LEU A 41 -13.59 -10.05 -10.35
C LEU A 41 -12.83 -11.19 -11.01
N ASN A 42 -12.50 -11.05 -12.30
CA ASN A 42 -11.70 -12.03 -13.03
C ASN A 42 -10.31 -12.19 -12.40
N HIS A 43 -9.66 -11.09 -12.02
CA HIS A 43 -8.36 -11.11 -11.35
C HIS A 43 -8.45 -11.81 -10.00
N PHE A 44 -9.44 -11.44 -9.19
CA PHE A 44 -9.70 -12.07 -7.89
C PHE A 44 -9.89 -13.59 -8.01
N GLN A 45 -10.75 -14.03 -8.93
CA GLN A 45 -11.02 -15.46 -9.13
C GLN A 45 -9.78 -16.24 -9.62
N LYS A 46 -8.92 -15.61 -10.41
CA LYS A 46 -7.68 -16.24 -10.90
C LYS A 46 -6.60 -16.35 -9.83
N THR A 47 -6.58 -15.43 -8.86
CA THR A 47 -5.47 -15.28 -7.92
C THR A 47 -5.80 -15.71 -6.50
N ILE A 48 -7.06 -16.02 -6.21
CA ILE A 48 -7.45 -16.59 -4.94
C ILE A 48 -6.86 -17.99 -4.75
N ASN A 49 -6.15 -18.17 -3.64
CA ASN A 49 -5.56 -19.44 -3.23
C ASN A 49 -5.76 -19.62 -1.71
N VAL A 50 -5.60 -20.86 -1.23
CA VAL A 50 -5.60 -21.17 0.20
C VAL A 50 -4.21 -21.63 0.60
N ASP A 51 -3.63 -20.98 1.61
CA ASP A 51 -2.32 -21.33 2.14
C ASP A 51 -2.37 -22.66 2.92
N PHE A 52 -1.18 -23.20 3.24
CA PHE A 52 -1.06 -24.46 4.00
C PHE A 52 -1.68 -24.41 5.41
N SER A 53 -1.98 -23.21 5.92
CA SER A 53 -2.62 -22.99 7.22
C SER A 53 -4.12 -22.72 7.11
N GLY A 54 -4.69 -22.79 5.90
CA GLY A 54 -6.11 -22.59 5.64
C GLY A 54 -6.54 -21.13 5.47
N ARG A 55 -5.61 -20.17 5.28
CA ARG A 55 -5.94 -18.76 5.04
C ARG A 55 -6.05 -18.47 3.55
N TYR A 56 -7.00 -17.61 3.18
CA TYR A 56 -7.14 -17.13 1.81
C TYR A 56 -6.06 -16.09 1.47
N GLU A 57 -5.39 -16.28 0.34
CA GLU A 57 -4.43 -15.36 -0.25
C GLU A 57 -4.94 -14.92 -1.63
N VAL A 58 -4.80 -13.64 -1.96
CA VAL A 58 -5.21 -13.07 -3.26
C VAL A 58 -4.11 -12.12 -3.72
N ALA A 59 -3.78 -12.13 -5.01
CA ALA A 59 -2.76 -11.24 -5.56
C ALA A 59 -3.31 -9.82 -5.73
N LEU A 60 -2.48 -8.82 -5.44
CA LEU A 60 -2.86 -7.42 -5.53
C LEU A 60 -3.05 -7.01 -7.01
N PRO A 61 -4.16 -6.35 -7.39
CA PRO A 61 -4.42 -5.95 -8.77
C PRO A 61 -3.38 -5.00 -9.37
N TRP A 62 -2.70 -4.22 -8.52
CA TRP A 62 -1.70 -3.23 -8.90
C TRP A 62 -0.25 -3.73 -8.81
N ASP A 63 -0.03 -4.96 -8.34
CA ASP A 63 1.31 -5.56 -8.25
C ASP A 63 1.50 -6.59 -9.37
N LEU A 64 1.85 -6.09 -10.56
CA LEU A 64 2.04 -6.91 -11.77
C LEU A 64 3.26 -7.83 -11.67
N ASP A 65 4.26 -7.43 -10.89
CA ASP A 65 5.55 -8.13 -10.81
C ASP A 65 5.57 -9.25 -9.77
N ASN A 66 4.49 -9.40 -8.97
CA ASN A 66 4.41 -10.37 -7.86
C ASN A 66 5.74 -10.49 -7.09
N LYS A 67 6.39 -9.35 -6.80
CA LYS A 67 7.68 -9.38 -6.12
C LYS A 67 7.43 -9.92 -4.72
N LEU A 68 7.92 -11.14 -4.47
CA LEU A 68 7.90 -11.73 -3.14
C LEU A 68 8.48 -10.72 -2.16
N LEU A 69 7.66 -10.28 -1.22
CA LEU A 69 8.10 -9.38 -0.14
C LEU A 69 9.32 -10.02 0.52
N SER A 70 10.42 -9.26 0.61
CA SER A 70 11.62 -9.74 1.28
C SER A 70 11.29 -10.13 2.72
N SER A 71 11.69 -11.33 3.14
CA SER A 71 11.39 -11.80 4.50
C SER A 71 12.06 -10.92 5.56
N ASN A 72 11.25 -10.30 6.42
CA ASN A 72 11.72 -9.52 7.56
C ASN A 72 12.21 -10.38 8.74
N LYS A 73 12.15 -11.71 8.62
CA LYS A 73 12.47 -12.65 9.71
C LYS A 73 13.87 -12.44 10.27
N LYS A 74 14.89 -12.39 9.40
CA LYS A 74 16.29 -12.24 9.84
C LYS A 74 16.54 -10.92 10.56
N LEU A 75 15.92 -9.84 10.07
CA LEU A 75 16.01 -8.54 10.70
C LEU A 75 15.35 -8.54 12.09
N ALA A 76 14.19 -9.18 12.23
CA ALA A 76 13.50 -9.34 13.50
C ALA A 76 14.32 -10.16 14.51
N GLU A 77 14.91 -11.27 14.08
CA GLU A 77 15.81 -12.09 14.91
C GLU A 77 17.01 -11.28 15.41
N ASN A 78 17.68 -10.53 14.53
CA ASN A 78 18.82 -9.70 14.90
C ASN A 78 18.44 -8.62 15.92
N ARG A 79 17.25 -8.01 15.76
CA ARG A 79 16.70 -7.03 16.71
C ARG A 79 16.44 -7.67 18.06
N LEU A 80 15.84 -8.86 18.08
CA LEU A 80 15.58 -9.62 19.31
C LEU A 80 16.86 -9.96 20.07
N GLU A 81 17.89 -10.46 19.37
CA GLU A 81 19.17 -10.78 20.02
C GLU A 81 19.88 -9.53 20.57
N SER A 82 19.74 -8.39 19.88
CA SER A 82 20.25 -7.11 20.37
C SER A 82 19.51 -6.64 21.63
N THR A 83 18.18 -6.72 21.66
CA THR A 83 17.39 -6.34 22.85
C THR A 83 17.63 -7.28 24.02
N LYS A 84 17.75 -8.61 23.80
CA LYS A 84 18.15 -9.57 24.84
C LYS A 84 19.49 -9.21 25.46
N ARG A 85 20.52 -8.96 24.64
CA ARG A 85 21.85 -8.56 25.14
C ARG A 85 21.81 -7.29 25.98
N LYS A 86 21.08 -6.26 25.52
CA LYS A 86 20.90 -5.00 26.27
C LYS A 86 20.16 -5.21 27.58
N LEU A 87 19.17 -6.10 27.61
CA LEU A 87 18.42 -6.43 28.81
C LEU A 87 19.31 -7.10 29.86
N ILE A 88 20.08 -8.11 29.46
CA ILE A 88 21.02 -8.81 30.34
C ILE A 88 22.09 -7.85 30.88
N ALA A 89 22.69 -7.03 30.01
CA ALA A 89 23.67 -6.03 30.44
C ALA A 89 23.09 -5.07 31.50
N ARG A 90 21.83 -4.62 31.33
CA ARG A 90 21.15 -3.77 32.31
C ARG A 90 20.85 -4.47 33.64
N ILE A 91 20.57 -5.76 33.62
CA ILE A 91 20.37 -6.56 34.83
C ILE A 91 21.70 -6.70 35.57
N ASN A 92 22.77 -7.06 34.86
CA ASN A 92 24.10 -7.22 35.44
C ASN A 92 24.63 -5.91 36.04
N LEU A 93 24.43 -4.77 35.34
CA LEU A 93 24.78 -3.44 35.86
C LEU A 93 24.00 -3.04 37.12
N ARG A 94 22.75 -3.48 37.26
CA ARG A 94 21.97 -3.27 38.48
C ARG A 94 22.51 -4.12 39.63
N ASN A 95 22.88 -5.37 39.36
CA ASN A 95 23.42 -6.28 40.37
C ASN A 95 24.83 -5.87 40.85
N THR A 96 25.66 -5.29 39.97
CA THR A 96 27.01 -4.80 40.35
C THR A 96 27.00 -3.47 41.10
N LYS A 97 25.94 -2.67 41.00
CA LYS A 97 25.78 -1.42 41.77
C LYS A 97 25.17 -1.62 43.15
N MET A 98 24.79 -2.85 43.49
CA MET A 98 24.14 -3.19 44.77
C MET A 98 25.14 -3.72 45.82
N PHE A 99 26.43 -3.72 45.49
CA PHE A 99 27.56 -4.01 46.38
C PHE A 99 28.53 -2.83 46.39
#